data_AF-A0AAV9R4D0-F1
#
_entry.id   AF-A0AAV9R4D0-F1
#
_cell.length_a   1.000
_cell.length_b   1.000
_cell.length_c   1.000
_cell.angle_alpha   90.00
_cell.angle_beta   90.00
_cell.angle_gamma   90.00
#
_symmetry.space_group_name_H-M   'P 1'
#
loop_
_entity.id
_entity.type
_entity.pdbx_description
1 polymer ?
#
loop_
_entity_poly.entity_id
_entity_poly.type
_entity_poly.pdbx_seq_one_letter_code
_entity_poly.pdbx_strand_id
1 'polypeptide(L)'
;MEFHENLHDLAVKEGLKGRKLHKAVESFTWNITILKGQADLLKHARSEVQENLKQIHYSALTCNLSKGGAVGGSSGSTDSKSRRSLEAIPEKAVGEEELTDEEN
;
A
#
# COMPACT_ATOMS: atom_id res chain seq x y z
N MET A 1 -12.70 -8.46 18.44
CA MET A 1 -14.14 -8.17 18.33
C MET A 1 -14.82 -9.48 18.66
N GLU A 2 -15.28 -9.62 19.89
CA GLU A 2 -16.15 -10.74 20.25
C GLU A 2 -17.49 -10.53 19.54
N PHE A 3 -17.90 -11.53 18.77
CA PHE A 3 -19.11 -11.46 17.98
C PHE A 3 -20.33 -11.72 18.86
N HIS A 4 -21.46 -11.34 18.32
CA HIS A 4 -22.68 -10.97 19.00
C HIS A 4 -23.51 -12.23 19.23
N GLU A 5 -22.90 -13.24 19.84
CA GLU A 5 -23.54 -14.54 20.09
C GLU A 5 -24.83 -14.36 20.89
N ASN A 6 -24.87 -13.31 21.72
CA ASN A 6 -26.03 -12.95 22.52
C ASN A 6 -26.85 -11.78 21.92
N LEU A 7 -26.71 -11.44 20.62
CA LEU A 7 -27.44 -10.32 20.00
C LEU A 7 -28.95 -10.52 20.09
N HIS A 8 -29.40 -11.75 19.85
CA HIS A 8 -30.80 -12.12 19.95
C HIS A 8 -31.30 -11.94 21.40
N ASP A 9 -30.56 -12.47 22.37
CA ASP A 9 -30.92 -12.39 23.79
C ASP A 9 -30.89 -10.96 24.33
N LEU A 10 -29.93 -10.14 23.85
CA LEU A 10 -29.87 -8.72 24.16
C LEU A 10 -31.09 -7.99 23.59
N ALA A 11 -31.46 -8.26 22.34
CA ALA A 11 -32.63 -7.66 21.73
C ALA A 11 -33.94 -8.07 22.45
N VAL A 12 -34.05 -9.32 22.90
CA VAL A 12 -35.17 -9.79 23.74
C VAL A 12 -35.17 -9.09 25.10
N LYS A 13 -34.00 -8.93 25.73
CA LYS A 13 -33.84 -8.22 27.01
C LYS A 13 -34.24 -6.75 26.92
N GLU A 14 -33.96 -6.11 25.79
CA GLU A 14 -34.41 -4.73 25.47
C GLU A 14 -35.91 -4.66 25.08
N GLY A 15 -36.64 -5.77 25.19
CA GLY A 15 -38.09 -5.82 24.99
C GLY A 15 -38.55 -5.99 23.55
N LEU A 16 -37.64 -6.24 22.60
CA LEU A 16 -38.01 -6.55 21.21
C LEU A 16 -38.61 -7.95 21.12
N LYS A 17 -39.69 -8.07 20.34
CA LYS A 17 -40.39 -9.34 20.10
C LYS A 17 -40.87 -9.46 18.65
N GLY A 18 -41.08 -10.69 18.19
CA GLY A 18 -41.68 -10.99 16.88
C GLY A 18 -40.93 -10.36 15.70
N ARG A 19 -41.67 -9.77 14.75
CA ARG A 19 -41.08 -9.19 13.53
C ARG A 19 -40.06 -8.06 13.82
N LYS A 20 -40.28 -7.26 14.87
CA LYS A 20 -39.36 -6.17 15.25
C LYS A 20 -38.02 -6.70 15.75
N LEU A 21 -38.06 -7.79 16.54
CA LEU A 21 -36.86 -8.49 17.00
C LEU A 21 -36.04 -9.01 15.82
N HIS A 22 -36.68 -9.73 14.90
CA HIS A 22 -36.00 -10.32 13.75
C HIS A 22 -35.31 -9.25 12.89
N LYS A 23 -36.05 -8.19 12.51
CA LYS A 23 -35.51 -7.09 11.71
C LYS A 23 -34.33 -6.39 12.38
N ALA A 24 -34.40 -6.19 13.71
CA ALA A 24 -33.31 -5.58 14.46
C ALA A 24 -32.06 -6.48 14.43
N VAL A 25 -32.21 -7.76 14.76
CA VAL A 25 -31.10 -8.73 14.78
C VAL A 25 -30.44 -8.85 13.41
N GLU A 26 -31.21 -8.94 12.33
CA GLU A 26 -30.70 -8.98 10.96
C GLU A 26 -29.93 -7.70 10.61
N SER A 27 -30.52 -6.53 10.89
CA SER A 27 -29.88 -5.24 10.60
C SER A 27 -28.57 -5.07 11.35
N PHE A 28 -28.52 -5.46 12.63
CA PHE A 28 -27.29 -5.39 13.41
C PHE A 28 -26.25 -6.37 12.87
N THR A 29 -26.64 -7.60 12.53
CA THR A 29 -25.74 -8.60 11.94
C THR A 29 -25.04 -8.08 10.68
N TRP A 30 -25.76 -7.32 9.86
CA TRP A 30 -25.18 -6.69 8.68
C TRP A 30 -24.17 -5.59 9.07
N ASN A 31 -24.53 -4.69 9.99
CA ASN A 31 -23.62 -3.65 10.51
C ASN A 31 -22.31 -4.24 11.05
N ILE A 32 -22.44 -5.32 11.82
CA ILE A 32 -21.34 -6.07 12.39
C ILE A 32 -20.40 -6.59 11.31
N THR A 33 -20.97 -7.18 10.26
CA THR A 33 -20.19 -7.75 9.15
C THR A 33 -19.41 -6.68 8.40
N ILE A 34 -20.01 -5.50 8.20
CA ILE A 34 -19.30 -4.36 7.58
C ILE A 34 -18.18 -3.82 8.46
N LEU A 35 -18.45 -3.60 9.74
CA LEU A 35 -17.42 -3.11 10.66
C LEU A 35 -16.25 -4.09 10.75
N LYS A 36 -16.52 -5.39 10.72
CA LYS A 36 -15.47 -6.43 10.61
C LYS A 36 -14.66 -6.27 9.32
N GLY A 37 -15.33 -6.16 8.17
CA GLY A 37 -14.66 -5.96 6.89
C GLY A 37 -13.78 -4.71 6.86
N GLN A 38 -14.28 -3.59 7.37
CA GLN A 38 -13.50 -2.34 7.49
C GLN A 38 -12.29 -2.49 8.41
N ALA A 39 -12.46 -3.14 9.57
CA ALA A 39 -11.37 -3.39 10.49
C ALA A 39 -10.29 -4.28 9.87
N ASP A 40 -10.68 -5.29 9.08
CA ASP A 40 -9.74 -6.18 8.42
C ASP A 40 -8.98 -5.48 7.28
N LEU A 41 -9.64 -4.60 6.50
CA LEU A 41 -8.96 -3.74 5.53
C LEU A 41 -7.92 -2.83 6.19
N LEU A 42 -8.26 -2.21 7.33
CA LEU A 42 -7.32 -1.35 8.07
C LEU A 42 -6.12 -2.14 8.62
N LYS A 43 -6.34 -3.35 9.16
CA LYS A 43 -5.25 -4.24 9.61
C LYS A 43 -4.34 -4.64 8.45
N HIS A 44 -4.92 -4.92 7.29
CA HIS A 44 -4.17 -5.27 6.10
C HIS A 44 -3.31 -4.10 5.63
N ALA A 45 -3.90 -2.92 5.46
CA ALA A 45 -3.19 -1.71 5.05
C ALA A 45 -2.06 -1.36 6.03
N ARG A 46 -2.29 -1.48 7.34
CA ARG A 46 -1.23 -1.29 8.35
C ARG A 46 -0.08 -2.28 8.16
N SER A 47 -0.39 -3.55 7.95
CA SER A 47 0.62 -4.60 7.77
C SER A 47 1.45 -4.35 6.52
N GLU A 48 0.81 -3.93 5.42
CA GLU A 48 1.48 -3.59 4.16
C GLU A 48 2.43 -2.40 4.33
N VAL A 49 1.98 -1.32 4.98
CA VAL A 49 2.83 -0.15 5.27
C VAL A 49 4.04 -0.54 6.13
N GLN A 50 3.86 -1.40 7.12
CA GLN A 50 4.96 -1.90 7.95
C GLN A 50 5.96 -2.72 7.14
N GLU A 51 5.50 -3.52 6.18
CA GLU A 51 6.38 -4.29 5.32
C GLU A 51 7.12 -3.41 4.31
N ASN A 52 6.44 -2.44 3.70
CA ASN A 52 7.05 -1.45 2.81
C ASN A 52 8.16 -0.67 3.54
N LEU A 53 7.96 -0.30 4.81
CA LEU A 53 8.98 0.36 5.61
C LEU A 53 10.23 -0.52 5.81
N LYS A 54 10.05 -1.82 6.08
CA LYS A 54 11.17 -2.76 6.18
C LYS A 54 11.92 -2.88 4.87
N GLN A 55 11.20 -3.01 3.74
CA GLN A 55 11.80 -3.08 2.42
C GLN A 55 12.65 -1.83 2.14
N ILE A 56 12.11 -0.63 2.38
CA ILE A 56 12.86 0.63 2.23
C ILE A 56 14.13 0.62 3.09
N HIS A 57 14.03 0.22 4.36
CA HIS A 57 15.17 0.14 5.26
C HIS A 57 16.25 -0.84 4.77
N TYR A 58 15.87 -2.05 4.36
CA TYR A 58 16.80 -3.04 3.85
C TYR A 58 17.42 -2.64 2.50
N SER A 59 16.63 -2.02 1.61
CA SER A 59 17.14 -1.45 0.37
C SER A 59 18.16 -0.35 0.67
N ALA A 60 17.90 0.55 1.62
CA ALA A 60 18.85 1.60 1.99
C ALA A 60 20.16 1.04 2.56
N LEU A 61 20.07 0.01 3.43
CA LEU A 61 21.25 -0.70 3.96
C LEU A 61 22.07 -1.34 2.85
N THR A 62 21.42 -2.09 1.96
CA THR A 62 22.07 -2.80 0.84
C THR A 62 22.66 -1.81 -0.18
N CYS A 63 22.10 -0.60 -0.24
CA CYS A 63 22.57 0.47 -1.10
C CYS A 63 23.65 1.37 -0.47
N ASN A 64 24.13 1.06 0.76
CA ASN A 64 25.03 1.92 1.54
C ASN A 64 24.51 3.36 1.72
N LEU A 65 23.18 3.56 1.74
CA LEU A 65 22.52 4.86 1.92
C LEU A 65 22.15 5.15 3.39
N SER A 66 22.25 4.15 4.26
CA SER A 66 22.05 4.27 5.70
C SER A 66 23.16 5.13 6.33
N LYS A 67 22.77 6.22 6.99
CA LYS A 67 23.63 7.31 7.48
C LYS A 67 24.87 6.81 8.25
N GLY A 68 26.03 6.95 7.61
CA GLY A 68 27.33 6.56 8.16
C GLY A 68 28.46 6.60 7.12
N GLY A 69 28.57 7.70 6.35
CA GLY A 69 29.71 7.97 5.46
C GLY A 69 30.00 9.48 5.50
N ALA A 70 31.12 9.85 6.12
CA ALA A 70 31.44 11.15 6.67
C ALA A 70 31.39 12.35 5.70
N VAL A 71 30.79 13.44 6.17
CA VAL A 71 31.30 14.79 5.87
C VAL A 71 32.57 14.96 6.70
N GLY A 72 33.73 14.92 6.06
CA GLY A 72 35.02 15.30 6.65
C GLY A 72 36.02 14.16 6.81
N GLY A 73 36.87 13.98 5.80
CA GLY A 73 38.02 13.07 5.86
C GLY A 73 38.58 12.77 4.48
N SER A 74 39.33 13.71 3.91
CA SER A 74 40.14 13.49 2.71
C SER A 74 41.21 12.43 3.00
N SER A 75 41.19 11.29 2.30
CA SER A 75 42.36 10.58 1.73
C SER A 75 42.03 9.13 1.37
N GLY A 76 42.37 8.72 0.16
CA GLY A 76 42.62 7.31 -0.16
C GLY A 76 41.70 6.70 -1.21
N SER A 77 42.18 6.75 -2.46
CA SER A 77 41.83 5.90 -3.61
C SER A 77 41.34 4.48 -3.24
N THR A 78 40.25 4.04 -3.86
CA THR A 78 40.24 2.87 -4.77
C THR A 78 38.86 2.73 -5.44
N ASP A 79 38.90 2.44 -6.73
CA ASP A 79 37.78 2.17 -7.62
C ASP A 79 36.63 1.38 -7.00
N SER A 80 35.45 2.00 -6.94
CA SER A 80 34.18 1.29 -6.90
C SER A 80 33.11 2.18 -7.51
N LYS A 81 32.88 1.95 -8.81
CA LYS A 81 31.88 2.56 -9.70
C LYS A 81 30.68 3.14 -8.95
N SER A 82 30.68 4.47 -8.86
CA SER A 82 29.48 5.24 -8.55
C SER A 82 28.44 4.94 -9.63
N ARG A 83 27.36 4.35 -9.15
CA ARG A 83 26.10 3.99 -9.81
C ARG A 83 25.80 4.83 -11.06
N ARG A 84 25.66 4.13 -12.18
CA ARG A 84 25.08 4.62 -13.44
C ARG A 84 23.79 5.37 -13.14
N SER A 85 23.86 6.70 -13.26
CA SER A 85 22.70 7.59 -13.33
C SER A 85 21.75 7.04 -14.40
N LEU A 86 20.51 6.73 -14.03
CA LEU A 86 19.46 6.39 -15.00
C LEU A 86 19.13 7.68 -15.75
N GLU A 87 19.75 7.88 -16.90
CA GLU A 87 19.36 8.96 -17.82
C GLU A 87 17.93 8.71 -18.33
N ALA A 88 17.14 9.79 -18.39
CA ALA A 88 15.78 9.74 -18.90
C ALA A 88 15.78 9.32 -20.37
N ILE A 89 14.92 8.36 -20.71
CA ILE A 89 14.70 7.90 -22.10
C ILE A 89 14.12 9.08 -22.88
N PRO A 90 14.78 9.60 -23.94
CA PRO A 90 14.20 10.65 -24.74
C PRO A 90 13.02 10.08 -25.53
N GLU A 91 11.82 10.56 -25.20
CA GLU A 91 10.60 10.28 -25.93
C GLU A 91 10.66 11.02 -27.26
N LYS A 92 11.08 10.35 -28.34
CA LYS A 92 10.57 10.56 -29.71
C LYS A 92 10.84 9.33 -30.57
N ALA A 93 9.79 8.56 -30.83
CA ALA A 93 9.70 7.74 -32.03
C ALA A 93 9.53 8.71 -33.22
N VAL A 94 10.57 8.87 -34.03
CA VAL A 94 10.43 9.46 -35.37
C VAL A 94 9.95 8.33 -36.27
N GLY A 95 8.63 8.23 -36.39
CA GLY A 95 7.98 7.51 -37.48
C GLY A 95 8.11 8.33 -38.75
N GLU A 96 8.75 7.73 -39.75
CA GLU A 96 8.31 7.70 -41.16
C GLU A 96 7.69 8.97 -41.73
N GLU A 97 8.47 9.78 -42.46
CA GLU A 97 8.05 10.46 -43.70
C GLU A 97 9.27 10.66 -44.61
N GLU A 98 9.59 9.65 -45.42
CA GLU A 98 10.39 9.83 -46.63
C GLU A 98 9.41 9.89 -47.82
N LEU A 99 8.90 11.09 -48.07
CA LEU A 99 8.33 11.45 -49.36
C LEU A 99 9.36 12.33 -50.06
N THR A 100 10.24 11.71 -50.84
CA THR A 100 11.06 12.41 -51.82
C THR A 100 10.17 12.79 -53.00
N ASP A 101 9.70 14.02 -53.02
CA ASP A 101 9.32 14.71 -54.25
C ASP A 101 10.61 15.09 -55.00
N GLU A 102 10.87 14.47 -56.14
CA GLU A 102 11.82 14.98 -57.14
C GLU A 102 11.04 15.18 -58.46
N GLU A 103 10.97 16.45 -58.85
CA GLU A 103 10.34 17.03 -60.03
C GLU A 103 11.24 16.81 -61.27
N ASN A 104 10.66 16.31 -62.38
CA ASN A 104 10.80 16.83 -63.77
C ASN A 104 10.24 15.85 -64.82
#